data_AF-A0A081D6X5-F1
#
_entry.id   AF-A0A081D6X5-F1
#
_cell.length_a   1.000
_cell.length_b   1.000
_cell.length_c   1.000
_cell.angle_alpha   90.00
_cell.angle_beta   90.00
_cell.angle_gamma   90.00
#
_symmetry.space_group_name_H-M   'P 1'
#
loop_
_entity.id
_entity.type
_entity.pdbx_description
1 polymer ?
#
loop_
_entity_poly.entity_id
_entity_poly.type
_entity_poly.pdbx_seq_one_letter_code
_entity_poly.pdbx_strand_id
1 'polypeptide(L)'
;MFTLIAVTSCEKDDVITQEEKDFMFPKLSGSVITVDQLLKNPDLKDKVLALSKGSINKSGVTGIQIDTSRIEVMESSDFTTYTFQIVQDSIEKQSILKNYMLTIVNDTLQVQHLVSYPV
;
A
#
# COMPACT_ATOMS: atom_id res chain seq x y z
N MET A 1 -6.31 -73.50 -5.81
CA MET A 1 -6.77 -72.91 -7.09
C MET A 1 -7.25 -71.51 -6.76
N PHE A 2 -6.52 -70.49 -7.21
CA PHE A 2 -6.70 -69.10 -6.76
C PHE A 2 -7.74 -68.38 -7.64
N THR A 3 -8.74 -67.78 -7.00
CA THR A 3 -9.73 -66.91 -7.63
C THR A 3 -9.12 -65.52 -7.79
N LEU A 4 -8.85 -65.08 -9.01
CA LEU A 4 -8.54 -63.68 -9.31
C LEU A 4 -9.86 -62.90 -9.43
N ILE A 5 -10.10 -61.97 -8.52
CA ILE A 5 -11.12 -60.93 -8.68
C ILE A 5 -10.40 -59.72 -9.27
N ALA A 6 -10.64 -59.44 -10.55
CA ALA A 6 -10.17 -58.22 -11.19
C ALA A 6 -11.11 -57.07 -10.79
N VAL A 7 -10.64 -56.18 -9.91
CA VAL A 7 -11.32 -54.93 -9.61
C VAL A 7 -10.86 -53.92 -10.66
N THR A 8 -11.72 -53.61 -11.64
CA THR A 8 -11.45 -52.55 -12.60
C THR A 8 -11.89 -51.23 -11.99
N SER A 9 -10.98 -50.54 -11.29
CA SER A 9 -11.20 -49.12 -10.96
C SER A 9 -10.89 -48.30 -12.21
N CYS A 10 -11.92 -47.94 -12.97
CA CYS A 10 -11.85 -46.81 -13.89
C CYS A 10 -12.24 -45.57 -13.09
N GLU A 11 -11.36 -45.11 -12.21
CA GLU A 11 -11.36 -43.69 -11.88
C GLU A 11 -10.84 -42.98 -13.12
N LYS A 12 -11.78 -42.51 -13.91
CA LYS A 12 -11.53 -41.54 -14.96
C LYS A 12 -11.03 -40.31 -14.21
N ASP A 13 -9.74 -40.03 -14.29
CA ASP A 13 -9.18 -38.77 -13.81
C ASP A 13 -9.98 -37.66 -14.51
N ASP A 14 -10.93 -37.07 -13.80
CA ASP A 14 -11.47 -35.78 -14.15
C ASP A 14 -10.28 -34.84 -14.04
N VAL A 15 -9.66 -34.56 -15.19
CA VAL A 15 -8.76 -33.44 -15.33
C VAL A 15 -9.59 -32.24 -14.90
N ILE A 16 -9.41 -31.81 -13.66
CA ILE A 16 -9.86 -30.51 -13.21
C ILE A 16 -9.06 -29.56 -14.09
N THR A 17 -9.64 -29.17 -15.22
CA THR A 17 -9.24 -27.98 -15.94
C THR A 17 -9.51 -26.87 -14.94
N GLN A 18 -8.51 -26.57 -14.10
CA GLN A 18 -8.42 -25.28 -13.46
C GLN A 18 -8.39 -24.31 -14.63
N GLU A 19 -9.54 -23.76 -14.96
CA GLU A 19 -9.60 -22.51 -15.70
C GLU A 19 -8.64 -21.59 -14.96
N GLU A 20 -7.50 -21.30 -15.58
CA GLU A 20 -6.64 -20.23 -15.16
C GLU A 20 -7.55 -19.00 -15.14
N LYS A 21 -8.05 -18.63 -13.96
CA LYS A 21 -8.69 -17.34 -13.80
C LYS A 21 -7.60 -16.36 -14.17
N ASP A 22 -7.72 -15.76 -15.36
CA ASP A 22 -6.90 -14.65 -15.80
C ASP A 22 -6.86 -13.64 -14.65
N PHE A 23 -5.76 -13.64 -13.92
CA PHE A 23 -5.58 -12.74 -12.79
C PHE A 23 -5.22 -11.39 -13.37
N MET A 24 -6.26 -10.64 -13.72
CA MET A 24 -6.13 -9.26 -14.20
C MET A 24 -5.64 -8.41 -13.02
N PHE A 25 -4.35 -8.12 -12.99
CA PHE A 25 -3.81 -7.14 -12.06
C PHE A 25 -4.50 -5.79 -12.29
N PRO A 26 -4.91 -5.09 -11.23
CA PRO A 26 -5.49 -3.76 -11.39
C PRO A 26 -4.47 -2.84 -12.07
N LYS A 27 -4.96 -2.02 -13.00
CA LYS A 27 -4.11 -1.03 -13.67
C LYS A 27 -3.71 0.04 -12.65
N LEU A 28 -2.41 0.20 -12.45
CA LEU A 28 -1.86 1.24 -11.59
C LEU A 28 -1.34 2.40 -12.44
N SER A 29 -1.62 3.62 -12.01
CA SER A 29 -0.93 4.83 -12.47
C SER A 29 -0.11 5.44 -11.36
N GLY A 30 1.03 6.02 -11.73
CA GLY A 30 1.94 6.70 -10.82
C GLY A 30 2.14 8.15 -11.25
N SER A 31 2.14 9.07 -10.29
CA SER A 31 2.52 10.46 -10.53
C SER A 31 3.27 11.05 -9.34
N VAL A 32 3.87 12.23 -9.54
CA VAL A 32 4.52 12.99 -8.49
C VAL A 32 3.86 14.35 -8.43
N ILE A 33 3.39 14.72 -7.24
CA ILE A 33 2.73 15.99 -6.99
C ILE A 33 3.40 16.76 -5.85
N THR A 34 3.09 18.03 -5.76
CA THR A 34 3.44 18.90 -4.64
C THR A 34 2.29 18.96 -3.63
N VAL A 35 2.58 19.40 -2.40
CA VAL A 35 1.53 19.64 -1.41
C VAL A 35 0.48 20.63 -1.90
N ASP A 36 0.86 21.71 -2.60
CA ASP A 36 -0.09 22.70 -3.10
C ASP A 36 -1.12 22.11 -4.07
N GLN A 37 -0.74 21.09 -4.83
CA GLN A 37 -1.66 20.34 -5.68
C GLN A 37 -2.59 19.46 -4.85
N LEU A 38 -2.06 18.79 -3.81
CA LEU A 38 -2.82 17.95 -2.90
C LEU A 38 -3.86 18.73 -2.09
N LEU A 39 -3.52 19.95 -1.62
CA LEU A 39 -4.40 20.80 -0.82
C LEU A 39 -5.60 21.36 -1.60
N LYS A 40 -5.66 21.17 -2.92
CA LYS A 40 -6.88 21.41 -3.71
C LYS A 40 -8.00 20.43 -3.35
N ASN A 41 -7.64 19.27 -2.79
CA ASN A 41 -8.61 18.35 -2.19
C ASN A 41 -8.85 18.77 -0.71
N PRO A 42 -10.03 19.29 -0.37
CA PRO A 42 -10.33 19.79 0.97
C PRO A 42 -10.26 18.69 2.04
N ASP A 43 -10.60 17.44 1.69
CA ASP A 43 -10.64 16.33 2.64
C ASP A 43 -9.24 15.89 3.11
N LEU A 44 -8.23 16.20 2.30
CA LEU A 44 -6.83 15.87 2.57
C LEU A 44 -6.07 17.01 3.24
N LYS A 45 -6.56 18.24 3.10
CA LYS A 45 -5.89 19.45 3.54
C LYS A 45 -5.53 19.42 5.03
N ASP A 46 -6.50 19.19 5.90
CA ASP A 46 -6.29 19.27 7.35
C ASP A 46 -5.34 18.18 7.87
N LYS A 47 -5.40 16.99 7.25
CA LYS A 47 -4.55 15.84 7.62
C LYS A 47 -3.09 16.08 7.23
N VAL A 48 -2.86 16.51 5.99
CA VAL A 48 -1.52 16.80 5.49
C VAL A 48 -0.91 17.98 6.23
N LEU A 49 -1.71 19.01 6.54
CA LEU A 49 -1.26 20.13 7.36
C LEU A 49 -0.90 19.71 8.78
N ALA A 50 -1.68 18.81 9.41
CA ALA A 50 -1.35 18.29 10.74
C ALA A 50 -0.02 17.51 10.76
N LEU A 51 0.27 16.73 9.71
CA LEU A 51 1.52 15.98 9.55
C LEU A 51 2.71 16.90 9.22
N SER A 52 2.51 17.95 8.41
CA SER A 52 3.57 18.89 8.04
C SER A 52 4.04 19.77 9.21
N LYS A 53 3.16 20.03 10.19
CA LYS A 53 3.42 20.94 11.31
C LYS A 53 4.11 20.28 12.51
N GLY A 54 4.39 18.97 12.45
CA GLY A 54 5.20 18.28 13.46
C GLY A 54 4.70 18.44 14.89
N SER A 55 3.49 17.94 15.21
CA SER A 55 3.13 17.60 16.59
C SER A 55 1.87 16.73 16.62
N ILE A 56 2.05 15.40 16.61
CA ILE A 56 0.97 14.47 16.97
C ILE A 56 1.37 13.76 18.26
N ASN A 57 1.10 14.45 19.38
CA ASN A 57 1.16 13.84 20.70
C ASN A 57 -0.05 12.91 20.88
N LYS A 58 0.22 11.60 20.87
CA LYS A 58 -0.31 10.64 21.85
C LYS A 58 0.61 9.41 21.88
N SER A 59 1.45 9.37 22.90
CA SER A 59 2.39 8.30 23.27
C SER A 59 3.61 8.10 22.34
N GLY A 60 4.74 8.71 22.73
CA GLY A 60 6.09 8.17 22.51
C GLY A 60 6.81 8.44 21.19
N VAL A 61 6.17 9.01 20.17
CA VAL A 61 6.82 9.29 18.87
C VAL A 61 7.03 10.80 18.74
N THR A 62 8.29 11.22 18.62
CA THR A 62 8.67 12.59 18.21
C THR A 62 7.90 12.94 16.92
N GLY A 63 7.30 14.13 16.87
CA GLY A 63 6.37 14.51 15.80
C GLY A 63 6.95 14.22 14.41
N ILE A 64 6.28 13.35 13.65
CA ILE A 64 6.68 13.02 12.28
C ILE A 64 6.56 14.29 11.44
N GLN A 65 7.65 14.69 10.81
CA GLN A 65 7.66 15.76 9.81
C GLN A 65 7.80 15.12 8.43
N ILE A 66 6.91 15.49 7.51
CA ILE A 66 6.91 14.98 6.14
C ILE A 66 7.52 16.00 5.18
N ASP A 67 8.24 15.50 4.17
CA ASP A 67 8.62 16.28 2.99
C ASP A 67 7.37 16.51 2.12
N THR A 68 7.08 17.78 1.87
CA THR A 68 5.91 18.24 1.13
C THR A 68 6.24 18.69 -0.30
N SER A 69 7.53 18.68 -0.66
CA SER A 69 8.02 19.08 -1.98
C SER A 69 7.77 18.02 -3.05
N ARG A 70 7.76 16.75 -2.64
CA ARG A 70 7.62 15.60 -3.53
C ARG A 70 6.75 14.52 -2.87
N ILE A 71 5.53 14.38 -3.37
CA ILE A 71 4.57 13.38 -2.92
C ILE A 71 4.37 12.39 -4.06
N GLU A 72 4.62 11.11 -3.79
CA GLU A 72 4.40 10.05 -4.77
C GLU A 72 2.95 9.57 -4.67
N VAL A 73 2.25 9.57 -5.80
CA VAL A 73 0.84 9.19 -5.87
C VAL A 73 0.71 7.93 -6.71
N MET A 74 0.07 6.92 -6.14
CA MET A 74 -0.28 5.69 -6.83
C MET A 74 -1.80 5.53 -6.85
N GLU A 75 -2.37 5.41 -8.03
CA GLU A 75 -3.82 5.35 -8.26
C GLU A 75 -4.21 4.03 -8.92
N SER A 76 -5.35 3.52 -8.50
CA SER A 76 -6.08 2.38 -9.04
C SER A 76 -7.55 2.80 -9.22
N SER A 77 -8.40 1.91 -9.75
CA SER A 77 -9.86 2.11 -9.73
C SER A 77 -10.42 2.22 -8.31
N ASP A 78 -9.79 1.53 -7.35
CA ASP A 78 -10.39 1.31 -6.02
C ASP A 78 -9.68 2.10 -4.93
N PHE A 79 -8.48 2.63 -5.20
CA PHE A 79 -7.72 3.36 -4.19
C PHE A 79 -6.78 4.39 -4.79
N THR A 80 -6.47 5.39 -3.97
CA THR A 80 -5.36 6.34 -4.20
C THR A 80 -4.46 6.34 -2.98
N THR A 81 -3.17 6.16 -3.20
CA THR A 81 -2.14 6.20 -2.15
C THR A 81 -1.24 7.40 -2.35
N TYR A 82 -1.07 8.20 -1.29
CA TYR A 82 -0.13 9.30 -1.20
C TYR A 82 1.03 8.88 -0.29
N THR A 83 2.24 8.93 -0.83
CA THR A 83 3.45 8.55 -0.11
C THR A 83 4.33 9.77 0.10
N PHE A 84 4.62 10.03 1.37
CA PHE A 84 5.40 11.15 1.85
C PHE A 84 6.70 10.64 2.44
N GLN A 85 7.82 11.22 2.03
CA GLN A 85 9.09 10.94 2.69
C GLN A 85 9.10 11.61 4.06
N ILE A 86 9.66 10.95 5.06
CA ILE A 86 9.83 11.56 6.38
C ILE A 86 11.14 12.34 6.39
N VAL A 87 11.08 13.57 6.91
CA VAL A 87 12.26 14.39 7.17
C VAL A 87 13.03 13.74 8.30
N GLN A 88 14.15 13.12 7.95
CA GLN A 88 15.07 12.45 8.86
C GLN A 88 16.43 13.13 8.79
N ASP A 89 17.14 13.14 9.91
CA ASP A 89 18.54 13.56 9.93
C ASP A 89 19.43 12.55 9.16
N SER A 90 20.65 12.98 8.83
CA SER A 90 21.58 12.19 8.04
C SER A 90 22.06 10.92 8.74
N ILE A 91 21.93 10.83 10.07
CA ILE A 91 22.39 9.67 10.86
C ILE A 91 21.32 8.58 10.80
N GLU A 92 20.05 8.91 11.02
CA GLU A 92 18.94 7.95 10.89
C GLU A 92 18.88 7.36 9.48
N LYS A 93 19.03 8.19 8.44
CA LYS A 93 18.98 7.75 7.03
C LYS A 93 20.04 6.72 6.65
N GLN A 94 21.12 6.59 7.43
CA GLN A 94 22.17 5.59 7.15
C GLN A 94 21.71 4.15 7.43
N SER A 95 20.65 3.96 8.21
CA SER A 95 20.20 2.63 8.64
C SER A 95 18.76 2.34 8.25
N ILE A 96 17.92 3.38 8.18
CA ILE A 96 16.49 3.22 7.96
C ILE A 96 15.91 4.39 7.19
N LEU A 97 15.18 4.07 6.11
CA LEU A 97 14.33 5.04 5.41
C LEU A 97 12.91 4.90 5.91
N LYS A 98 12.24 6.02 6.20
CA LYS A 98 10.85 6.01 6.65
C LYS A 98 9.97 6.80 5.68
N ASN A 99 8.84 6.21 5.31
CA ASN A 99 7.78 6.86 4.55
C ASN A 99 6.49 6.84 5.35
N TYR A 100 5.71 7.91 5.22
CA TYR A 100 4.33 7.93 5.66
C TYR A 100 3.43 7.73 4.44
N MET A 101 2.52 6.76 4.51
CA MET A 101 1.58 6.43 3.44
C MET A 101 0.16 6.71 3.91
N LEU A 102 -0.59 7.46 3.11
CA LEU A 102 -2.01 7.70 3.27
C LEU A 102 -2.75 7.10 2.08
N THR A 103 -3.56 6.08 2.33
CA THR A 103 -4.37 5.42 1.31
C THR A 103 -5.84 5.75 1.52
N ILE A 104 -6.49 6.22 0.46
CA ILE A 104 -7.94 6.37 0.38
C ILE A 104 -8.46 5.21 -0.47
N VAL A 105 -9.39 4.42 0.06
CA VAL A 105 -10.06 3.33 -0.64
C VAL A 105 -11.52 3.71 -0.88
N ASN A 106 -11.97 3.62 -2.12
CA ASN A 106 -13.33 3.95 -2.57
C ASN A 106 -13.84 5.29 -1.99
N ASP A 107 -12.98 6.31 -1.97
CA ASP A 107 -13.26 7.67 -1.45
C ASP A 107 -13.75 7.76 0.01
N THR A 108 -13.69 6.67 0.76
CA THR A 108 -14.40 6.55 2.04
C THR A 108 -13.52 6.05 3.17
N LEU A 109 -12.80 4.96 2.93
CA LEU A 109 -11.92 4.38 3.94
C LEU A 109 -10.54 5.00 3.83
N GLN A 110 -10.00 5.41 4.98
CA GLN A 110 -8.66 5.98 5.06
C GLN A 110 -7.76 5.09 5.90
N VAL A 111 -6.63 4.72 5.33
CA VAL A 111 -5.63 3.86 5.96
C VAL A 111 -4.31 4.62 6.00
N GLN A 112 -3.62 4.57 7.14
CA GLN A 112 -2.37 5.29 7.38
C GLN A 112 -1.30 4.31 7.82
N HIS A 113 -0.13 4.38 7.20
CA HIS A 113 1.01 3.53 7.54
C HIS A 113 2.29 4.34 7.68
N LEU A 114 3.07 4.02 8.70
CA LEU A 114 4.47 4.41 8.80
C LEU A 114 5.30 3.20 8.34
N VAL A 115 5.89 3.29 7.16
CA VAL A 115 6.69 2.21 6.57
C VAL A 115 8.15 2.51 6.76
N SER A 116 8.90 1.52 7.24
CA SER A 116 10.34 1.63 7.47
C SER A 116 11.09 0.58 6.64
N TYR A 117 12.11 1.01 5.93
CA TYR A 117 12.94 0.17 5.06
C TYR A 117 14.37 0.16 5.60
N PRO A 118 14.97 -1.02 5.86
CA PRO A 118 16.40 -1.09 6.13
C PRO A 118 17.19 -0.68 4.88
N VAL A 119 18.33 -0.02 5.08
CA VAL A 119 19.26 0.41 4.02
C VAL A 119 20.51 -0.45 4.04
#